data_AF-A0A833SDH5-F1
#
_entry.id   AF-A0A833SDH5-F1
#
_cell.length_a   1.000
_cell.length_b   1.000
_cell.length_c   1.000
_cell.angle_alpha   90.00
_cell.angle_beta   90.00
_cell.angle_gamma   90.00
#
_symmetry.space_group_name_H-M   'P 1'
#
loop_
_entity.id
_entity.type
_entity.pdbx_description
1 polymer ?
#
loop_
_entity_poly.entity_id
_entity_poly.type
_entity_poly.pdbx_seq_one_letter_code
_entity_poly.pdbx_strand_id
1 'polypeptide(L)'
;MSSNVNIEACCPCIPLAQIEVRLGLTSYAGALSWYTVAYGLLTLALVGLWLFVALWISSQAYRDATIVLVRIVSILVSLILTAIPSLLLVRRISLLRSTIRERFDIPGSVREDRTAAWQETARAIRQMRRQLKIEQAKGSAVATLPAYVV
;
A
#
# COMPACT_ATOMS: atom_id res chain seq x y z
N MET A 1 -18.74 15.05 -18.96
CA MET A 1 -18.10 13.76 -18.60
C MET A 1 -16.76 14.05 -17.95
N SER A 2 -16.72 14.14 -16.62
CA SER A 2 -15.46 14.27 -15.88
C SER A 2 -14.79 12.90 -15.89
N SER A 3 -13.59 12.82 -16.45
CA SER A 3 -12.74 11.63 -16.40
C SER A 3 -12.45 11.32 -14.92
N ASN A 4 -13.24 10.43 -14.33
CA ASN A 4 -12.98 9.83 -13.03
C ASN A 4 -11.82 8.84 -13.18
N VAL A 5 -10.62 9.36 -13.47
CA VAL A 5 -9.40 8.61 -13.20
C VAL A 5 -9.45 8.34 -11.70
N ASN A 6 -9.70 7.08 -11.34
CA ASN A 6 -9.71 6.64 -9.95
C ASN A 6 -8.38 7.10 -9.32
N ILE A 7 -8.39 8.20 -8.56
CA ILE A 7 -7.27 8.62 -7.71
C ILE A 7 -6.82 7.44 -6.82
N GLU A 8 -7.75 6.55 -6.51
CA GLU A 8 -7.57 5.29 -5.79
C GLU A 8 -6.75 4.24 -6.54
N ALA A 9 -6.68 4.30 -7.89
CA ALA A 9 -5.86 3.44 -8.72
C ALA A 9 -4.49 4.06 -9.04
N CYS A 10 -4.37 5.38 -9.02
CA CYS A 10 -3.14 6.09 -9.38
C CYS A 10 -2.19 6.32 -8.18
N CYS A 11 -2.71 6.57 -6.98
CA CYS A 11 -1.92 6.59 -5.73
C CYS A 11 -2.80 6.13 -4.56
N PRO A 12 -2.74 4.85 -4.14
CA PRO A 12 -3.48 4.37 -2.95
C PRO A 12 -3.05 5.09 -1.66
N CYS A 13 -1.91 5.78 -1.70
CA CYS A 13 -1.29 6.60 -0.67
C CYS A 13 -2.23 7.65 -0.06
N ILE A 14 -2.93 8.41 -0.90
CA ILE A 14 -3.80 9.52 -0.49
C ILE A 14 -5.04 9.00 0.26
N PRO A 15 -5.84 8.06 -0.29
CA PRO A 15 -7.01 7.54 0.42
C PRO A 15 -6.64 6.78 1.70
N LEU A 16 -5.49 6.09 1.74
CA LEU A 16 -5.00 5.44 2.96
C LEU A 16 -4.65 6.45 4.06
N ALA A 17 -3.93 7.53 3.72
CA ALA A 17 -3.64 8.61 4.66
C ALA A 17 -4.92 9.29 5.17
N GLN A 18 -5.91 9.50 4.30
CA GLN A 18 -7.21 10.06 4.70
C GLN A 18 -7.97 9.15 5.67
N ILE A 19 -7.96 7.83 5.44
CA ILE A 19 -8.59 6.84 6.34
C ILE A 19 -7.92 6.87 7.72
N GLU A 20 -6.59 6.86 7.76
CA GLU A 20 -5.83 6.82 9.01
C GLU A 20 -6.03 8.07 9.87
N VAL A 21 -6.07 9.25 9.23
CA VAL A 21 -6.41 10.51 9.92
C VAL A 21 -7.86 10.56 10.34
N ARG A 22 -8.80 10.07 9.53
CA ARG A 22 -10.22 10.04 9.91
C ARG A 22 -10.45 9.15 11.13
N LEU A 23 -9.66 8.09 11.27
CA LEU A 23 -9.62 7.23 12.45
C LEU A 23 -8.90 7.89 13.65
N GLY A 24 -8.17 8.99 13.46
CA GLY A 24 -7.45 9.70 14.51
C GLY A 24 -6.21 8.94 15.01
N LEU A 25 -5.61 8.09 14.17
CA LEU A 25 -4.44 7.29 14.54
C LEU A 25 -3.14 8.08 14.44
N THR A 26 -2.98 8.90 13.39
CA THR A 26 -1.76 9.66 13.10
C THR A 26 -2.08 10.98 12.38
N SER A 27 -1.09 11.87 12.25
CA SER A 27 -1.22 13.11 11.48
C SER A 27 -1.18 12.84 9.97
N TYR A 28 -1.89 13.66 9.17
CA TYR A 28 -1.99 13.47 7.71
C TYR A 28 -0.63 13.43 7.01
N ALA A 29 0.26 14.35 7.38
CA ALA A 29 1.60 14.42 6.82
C ALA A 29 2.45 13.18 7.18
N GLY A 30 2.31 12.67 8.41
CA GLY A 30 3.02 11.46 8.85
C GLY A 30 2.51 10.20 8.15
N ALA A 31 1.19 10.04 8.02
CA ALA A 31 0.61 8.92 7.29
C ALA A 31 0.98 8.98 5.80
N LEU A 32 0.86 10.15 5.18
CA LEU A 32 1.17 10.32 3.76
C LEU A 32 2.65 10.05 3.47
N SER A 33 3.57 10.56 4.29
CA SER A 33 5.01 10.29 4.11
C SER A 33 5.32 8.80 4.25
N TRP A 34 4.70 8.11 5.21
CA TRP A 34 4.89 6.67 5.37
C TRP A 34 4.41 5.87 4.15
N TYR A 35 3.18 6.13 3.67
CA TYR A 35 2.66 5.41 2.51
C TYR A 35 3.42 5.76 1.22
N THR A 36 3.80 7.02 1.02
CA THR A 36 4.58 7.43 -0.17
C THR A 36 5.96 6.78 -0.17
N VAL A 37 6.66 6.73 0.97
CA VAL A 37 7.95 6.04 1.08
C VAL A 37 7.78 4.53 0.85
N ALA A 38 6.76 3.90 1.45
CA ALA A 38 6.55 2.45 1.29
C ALA A 38 6.22 2.05 -0.15
N TYR A 39 5.30 2.77 -0.82
CA TYR A 39 4.98 2.52 -2.23
C TYR A 39 6.12 2.94 -3.16
N GLY A 40 6.86 4.02 -2.82
CA GLY A 40 8.05 4.46 -3.56
C GLY A 40 9.17 3.41 -3.53
N LEU A 41 9.46 2.84 -2.36
CA LEU A 41 10.43 1.76 -2.22
C LEU A 41 10.00 0.50 -2.98
N LEU A 42 8.72 0.12 -2.90
CA LEU A 42 8.19 -1.03 -3.63
C LEU A 42 8.31 -0.85 -5.15
N THR A 43 7.92 0.32 -5.67
CA THR A 43 8.01 0.63 -7.10
C THR A 43 9.46 0.66 -7.59
N LEU A 44 10.36 1.30 -6.83
CA LEU A 44 11.79 1.32 -7.14
C LEU A 44 12.38 -0.10 -7.18
N ALA A 45 12.04 -0.93 -6.20
CA ALA A 45 12.52 -2.32 -6.13
C ALA A 45 12.00 -3.17 -7.31
N LEU A 46 10.73 -3.00 -7.69
CA LEU A 46 10.15 -3.68 -8.85
C LEU A 46 10.79 -3.22 -10.16
N VAL A 47 10.98 -1.91 -10.36
CA VAL A 47 11.67 -1.37 -11.54
C VAL A 47 13.10 -1.88 -11.61
N GLY A 48 13.83 -1.88 -10.48
CA GLY A 48 15.18 -2.44 -10.40
C GLY A 48 15.25 -3.92 -10.78
N LEU A 49 14.30 -4.72 -10.28
CA LEU A 49 14.18 -6.14 -10.64
C LEU A 49 13.92 -6.32 -12.15
N TRP A 50 12.99 -5.55 -12.73
CA TRP A 50 12.69 -5.62 -14.15
C TRP A 50 13.85 -5.19 -15.03
N LEU A 51 14.59 -4.14 -14.63
CA LEU A 51 15.81 -3.73 -15.32
C LEU A 51 16.88 -4.81 -15.25
N PHE A 52 17.07 -5.44 -14.09
CA PHE A 52 18.00 -6.56 -13.94
C PHE A 52 17.63 -7.73 -14.85
N VAL A 53 16.35 -8.12 -14.88
CA VAL A 53 15.84 -9.19 -15.76
C VAL A 53 15.98 -8.81 -17.24
N ALA A 54 15.69 -7.56 -17.60
CA ALA A 54 15.83 -7.08 -18.97
C ALA A 54 17.29 -7.10 -19.42
N LEU A 55 18.22 -6.62 -18.59
CA LEU A 55 19.66 -6.66 -18.85
C LEU A 55 20.17 -8.10 -18.95
N TRP A 56 19.67 -8.99 -18.11
CA TRP A 56 19.99 -10.42 -18.17
C TRP A 56 19.63 -11.05 -19.51
N ILE A 57 18.43 -10.76 -20.01
CA ILE A 57 17.91 -11.37 -21.25
C ILE A 57 18.58 -10.72 -22.47
N SER A 58 18.66 -9.39 -22.49
CA SER A 58 19.06 -8.62 -23.69
C SER A 58 20.56 -8.49 -23.89
N SER A 59 21.37 -8.46 -22.82
CA SER A 59 22.79 -8.13 -22.93
C SER A 59 23.69 -9.33 -22.63
N GLN A 60 24.40 -9.79 -23.66
CA GLN A 60 25.43 -10.82 -23.52
C GLN A 60 26.66 -10.31 -22.76
N ALA A 61 27.08 -9.06 -23.00
CA ALA A 61 28.18 -8.43 -22.27
C ALA A 61 27.91 -8.36 -20.75
N TYR A 62 26.66 -8.10 -20.35
CA TYR A 62 26.27 -8.15 -18.95
C TYR A 62 26.37 -9.57 -18.36
N ARG A 63 26.01 -10.58 -19.17
CA ARG A 63 26.17 -12.00 -18.80
C ARG A 63 27.62 -12.50 -18.81
N ASP A 64 28.55 -11.79 -19.42
CA ASP A 64 29.95 -12.20 -19.39
C ASP A 64 30.71 -11.46 -18.27
N ALA A 65 30.33 -10.21 -17.98
CA ALA A 65 30.94 -9.39 -16.95
C ALA A 65 30.54 -9.74 -15.50
N THR A 66 29.40 -10.41 -15.30
CA THR A 66 28.87 -10.69 -13.96
C THR A 66 29.01 -12.16 -13.58
N ILE A 67 29.52 -12.47 -12.39
CA ILE A 67 29.61 -13.86 -11.90
C ILE A 67 28.23 -14.38 -11.44
N VAL A 68 28.03 -15.70 -11.53
CA VAL A 68 26.77 -16.37 -11.14
C VAL A 68 26.35 -16.02 -9.70
N LEU A 69 27.29 -15.95 -8.77
CA LEU A 69 27.02 -15.60 -7.37
C LEU A 69 26.37 -14.21 -7.23
N VAL A 70 26.93 -13.20 -7.90
CA VAL A 70 26.42 -11.81 -7.87
C VAL A 70 24.98 -11.75 -8.34
N ARG A 71 24.63 -12.58 -9.32
CA ARG A 71 23.30 -12.63 -9.92
C ARG A 71 22.27 -13.28 -9.00
N ILE A 72 22.66 -14.36 -8.32
CA ILE A 72 21.81 -15.00 -7.31
C ILE A 72 21.57 -14.03 -6.15
N VAL A 73 22.63 -13.37 -5.69
CA VAL A 73 22.55 -12.38 -4.61
C VAL A 73 21.67 -11.19 -5.02
N SER A 74 21.80 -10.65 -6.24
CA SER A 74 20.98 -9.52 -6.69
C SER A 74 19.50 -9.88 -6.80
N ILE A 75 19.17 -11.10 -7.22
CA ILE A 75 17.78 -11.60 -7.23
C ILE A 75 17.25 -11.72 -5.80
N LEU A 76 18.01 -12.34 -4.89
CA LEU A 76 17.60 -12.50 -3.49
C LEU A 76 17.38 -11.14 -2.80
N VAL A 77 18.31 -10.19 -3.00
CA VAL A 77 18.20 -8.84 -2.46
C VAL A 77 16.95 -8.13 -3.01
N SER A 78 16.70 -8.23 -4.32
CA SER A 78 15.51 -7.64 -4.94
C SER A 78 14.20 -8.27 -4.42
N LEU A 79 14.20 -9.59 -4.18
CA LEU A 79 13.07 -10.31 -3.63
C LEU A 79 12.78 -9.90 -2.18
N ILE A 80 13.82 -9.77 -1.35
CA ILE A 80 13.69 -9.28 0.02
C ILE A 80 13.20 -7.83 0.03
N LEU A 81 13.77 -6.97 -0.82
CA LEU A 81 13.43 -5.55 -0.89
C LEU A 81 12.00 -5.31 -1.42
N THR A 82 11.42 -6.24 -2.18
CA THR A 82 10.00 -6.19 -2.59
C THR A 82 9.07 -6.84 -1.56
N ALA A 83 9.51 -7.92 -0.89
CA ALA A 83 8.72 -8.61 0.13
C ALA A 83 8.50 -7.78 1.41
N ILE A 84 9.54 -7.08 1.89
CA ILE A 84 9.43 -6.28 3.13
C ILE A 84 8.36 -5.17 3.02
N PRO A 85 8.41 -4.24 2.04
CA PRO A 85 7.43 -3.16 1.94
C PRO A 85 6.02 -3.68 1.64
N SER A 86 5.88 -4.75 0.84
CA SER A 86 4.58 -5.36 0.57
C SER A 86 3.94 -5.95 1.84
N LEU A 87 4.70 -6.66 2.66
CA LEU A 87 4.23 -7.17 3.95
C LEU A 87 3.87 -6.05 4.93
N LEU A 88 4.68 -4.98 4.98
CA LEU A 88 4.39 -3.82 5.83
C LEU A 88 3.09 -3.11 5.42
N LEU A 89 2.88 -2.91 4.11
CA LEU A 89 1.66 -2.31 3.57
C LEU A 89 0.43 -3.18 3.90
N VAL A 90 0.50 -4.49 3.67
CA VAL A 90 -0.59 -5.42 3.96
C VAL A 90 -0.92 -5.42 5.45
N ARG A 91 0.11 -5.44 6.31
CA ARG A 91 -0.06 -5.37 7.76
C ARG A 91 -0.79 -4.08 8.16
N ARG A 92 -0.35 -2.92 7.67
CA ARG A 92 -0.99 -1.63 7.97
C ARG A 92 -2.44 -1.56 7.49
N ILE A 93 -2.70 -2.00 6.25
CA ILE A 93 -4.06 -2.07 5.70
C ILE A 93 -4.96 -2.99 6.54
N SER A 94 -4.43 -4.15 6.97
CA SER A 94 -5.20 -5.08 7.81
C SER A 94 -5.53 -4.50 9.19
N LEU A 95 -4.63 -3.71 9.79
CA LEU A 95 -4.86 -3.04 11.06
C LEU A 95 -5.91 -1.92 10.91
N LEU A 96 -5.84 -1.14 9.83
CA LEU A 96 -6.88 -0.14 9.55
C LEU A 96 -8.25 -0.78 9.41
N ARG A 97 -8.33 -1.93 8.72
CA ARG A 97 -9.58 -2.68 8.55
C ARG A 97 -10.09 -3.25 9.87
N SER A 98 -9.23 -3.78 10.74
CA SER A 98 -9.66 -4.26 12.06
C SER A 98 -10.15 -3.13 12.96
N THR A 99 -9.45 -1.98 12.98
CA THR A 99 -9.90 -0.80 13.76
C THR A 99 -11.23 -0.25 13.25
N ILE A 100 -11.49 -0.29 11.94
CA ILE A 100 -12.81 0.08 11.38
C ILE A 100 -13.86 -0.92 11.86
N ARG A 101 -13.58 -2.23 11.81
CA ARG A 101 -14.53 -3.25 12.28
C ARG A 101 -14.88 -3.11 13.75
N GLU A 102 -13.89 -2.89 14.61
CA GLU A 102 -14.09 -2.64 16.05
C GLU A 102 -14.95 -1.40 16.31
N ARG A 103 -14.84 -0.36 15.48
CA ARG A 103 -15.65 0.87 15.64
C ARG A 103 -17.06 0.79 15.10
N PHE A 104 -17.33 -0.14 14.19
CA PHE A 104 -18.62 -0.32 13.55
C PHE A 104 -19.31 -1.64 13.93
N ASP A 105 -18.80 -2.34 14.96
CA ASP A 105 -19.27 -3.66 15.42
C ASP A 105 -19.51 -4.66 14.28
N ILE A 106 -18.59 -4.72 13.31
CA ILE A 106 -18.69 -5.62 12.17
C ILE A 106 -18.04 -6.97 12.53
N PRO A 107 -18.78 -8.09 12.52
CA PRO A 107 -18.20 -9.41 12.83
C PRO A 107 -17.22 -9.85 11.73
N GLY A 108 -16.06 -10.38 12.13
CA GLY A 108 -15.10 -10.99 11.21
C GLY A 108 -13.76 -11.34 11.86
N SER A 109 -12.96 -12.16 11.19
CA SER A 109 -11.64 -12.58 11.71
C SER A 109 -10.47 -11.77 11.11
N VAL A 110 -9.40 -11.61 11.90
CA VAL A 110 -8.14 -10.95 11.47
C VAL A 110 -7.45 -11.70 10.33
N ARG A 111 -7.65 -13.02 10.23
CA ARG A 111 -7.05 -13.86 9.19
C ARG A 111 -7.69 -13.61 7.83
N GLU A 112 -9.02 -13.48 7.78
CA GLU A 112 -9.76 -13.09 6.57
C GLU A 112 -9.41 -11.67 6.12
N ASP A 113 -9.06 -10.78 7.06
CA ASP A 113 -8.62 -9.43 6.71
C ASP A 113 -7.27 -9.38 6.02
N ARG A 114 -6.34 -10.27 6.40
CA ARG A 114 -5.04 -10.34 5.73
C ARG A 114 -5.16 -10.89 4.31
N THR A 115 -6.02 -11.90 4.09
CA THR A 115 -6.24 -12.46 2.75
C THR A 115 -7.00 -11.49 1.85
N ALA A 116 -8.03 -10.82 2.37
CA ALA A 116 -8.76 -9.77 1.65
C ALA A 116 -7.88 -8.55 1.35
N ALA A 117 -7.02 -8.14 2.30
CA ALA A 117 -6.04 -7.09 2.07
C ALA A 117 -4.98 -7.48 1.04
N TRP A 118 -4.68 -8.78 0.84
CA TRP A 118 -3.73 -9.22 -0.19
C TRP A 118 -4.37 -9.29 -1.59
N GLN A 119 -5.57 -9.86 -1.70
CA GLN A 119 -6.22 -10.15 -2.99
C GLN A 119 -7.03 -8.97 -3.54
N GLU A 120 -7.59 -8.14 -2.67
CA GLU A 120 -8.56 -7.11 -3.05
C GLU A 120 -8.26 -5.73 -2.43
N THR A 121 -6.98 -5.37 -2.24
CA THR A 121 -6.54 -4.07 -1.69
C THR A 121 -7.39 -2.88 -2.16
N ALA A 122 -7.54 -2.70 -3.48
CA ALA A 122 -8.27 -1.56 -4.06
C ALA A 122 -9.79 -1.62 -3.83
N ARG A 123 -10.39 -2.80 -3.70
CA ARG A 123 -11.82 -2.93 -3.37
C ARG A 123 -12.04 -2.71 -1.87
N ALA A 124 -11.15 -3.26 -1.05
CA ALA A 124 -11.18 -3.07 0.40
C ALA A 124 -11.01 -1.59 0.79
N ILE A 125 -10.07 -0.87 0.16
CA ILE A 125 -9.87 0.58 0.39
C ILE A 125 -11.14 1.36 0.01
N ARG A 126 -11.76 1.04 -1.13
CA ARG A 126 -13.03 1.64 -1.56
C ARG A 126 -14.16 1.41 -0.56
N GLN A 127 -14.28 0.18 -0.07
CA GLN A 127 -15.27 -0.17 0.95
C GLN A 127 -15.06 0.65 2.23
N MET A 128 -13.83 0.72 2.73
CA MET A 128 -13.48 1.48 3.94
C MET A 128 -13.75 2.98 3.76
N ARG A 129 -13.42 3.54 2.59
CA ARG A 129 -13.65 4.96 2.27
C ARG A 129 -15.15 5.31 2.27
N ARG A 130 -15.99 4.44 1.72
CA ARG A 130 -17.45 4.60 1.71
C ARG A 130 -18.04 4.57 3.11
N GLN A 131 -17.61 3.62 3.93
CA GLN A 131 -18.06 3.51 5.33
C GLN A 131 -17.73 4.76 6.13
N LEU A 132 -16.56 5.36 5.86
CA LEU A 132 -16.11 6.58 6.53
C LEU A 132 -16.64 7.89 5.92
N LYS A 133 -17.47 7.81 4.87
CA LYS A 133 -18.02 8.96 4.13
C LYS A 133 -16.94 9.94 3.61
N ILE A 134 -15.79 9.42 3.21
CA ILE A 134 -14.63 10.20 2.73
C ILE A 134 -14.74 10.56 1.22
N GLU A 135 -15.84 10.21 0.54
CA GLU A 135 -16.02 10.44 -0.90
C GLU A 135 -15.96 11.93 -1.30
N GLN A 136 -16.27 12.86 -0.38
CA GLN A 136 -16.24 14.31 -0.64
C GLN A 136 -14.87 14.97 -0.43
N ALA A 137 -13.88 14.29 0.16
CA ALA A 137 -12.58 14.88 0.46
C ALA A 137 -11.65 14.85 -0.76
N LYS A 138 -11.69 15.91 -1.58
CA LYS A 138 -10.71 16.19 -2.65
C LYS A 138 -9.32 16.40 -2.04
N GLY A 139 -8.52 15.34 -1.89
CA GLY A 139 -7.08 15.39 -1.55
C GLY A 139 -6.68 16.07 -0.24
N SER A 140 -7.63 16.62 0.52
CA SER A 140 -7.42 17.35 1.77
C SER A 140 -7.39 16.40 2.97
N ALA A 141 -6.75 16.86 4.05
CA ALA A 141 -6.95 16.30 5.37
C ALA A 141 -8.45 16.29 5.70
N VAL A 142 -8.92 15.17 6.24
CA VAL A 142 -10.31 15.01 6.70
C VAL A 142 -10.30 15.21 8.20
N ALA A 143 -11.31 15.89 8.74
CA ALA A 143 -11.50 16.00 10.20
C ALA A 143 -11.52 14.59 10.83
N THR A 144 -11.16 14.44 12.10
CA THR A 144 -11.33 13.17 12.81
C THR A 144 -12.81 12.85 13.01
N LEU A 145 -13.18 11.56 13.09
CA LEU A 145 -14.51 11.19 13.59
C LEU A 145 -14.65 11.69 15.04
N PRO A 146 -15.82 12.21 15.45
CA PRO A 146 -16.06 12.52 16.86
C PRO A 146 -15.91 11.22 17.67
N ALA A 147 -15.31 11.33 18.87
CA ALA A 147 -15.31 10.22 19.81
C ALA A 147 -16.76 9.84 20.10
N TYR A 148 -17.08 8.54 20.05
CA TYR A 148 -18.41 8.07 20.43
C TYR A 148 -18.65 8.49 21.89
N VAL A 149 -19.69 9.29 22.11
CA VAL A 149 -20.21 9.56 23.45
C VAL A 149 -20.97 8.28 23.83
N VAL A 150 -20.40 7.50 24.75
CA VAL A 150 -21.05 6.35 25.37
C VAL A 150 -22.18 6.85 26.26
#